data_AF-A0A7Y2FB89-F1
#
_entry.id   AF-A0A7Y2FB89-F1
#
_cell.length_a   1.000
_cell.length_b   1.000
_cell.length_c   1.000
_cell.angle_alpha   90.00
_cell.angle_beta   90.00
_cell.angle_gamma   90.00
#
_symmetry.space_group_name_H-M   'P 1'
#
loop_
_entity.id
_entity.type
_entity.pdbx_description
1 polymer ?
#
loop_
_entity_poly.entity_id
_entity_poly.type
_entity_poly.pdbx_seq_one_letter_code
_entity_poly.pdbx_strand_id
1 'polypeptide(L)'
;YKMLASERQIAEMRSNYLNGNYGYGHAKQALFELILETFADAREKFDYFINHPSEIDDLLSIGAEKAKKVADQVLQRVRNKVGY
;
A
#
# COMPACT_ATOMS: atom_id res chain seq x y z
N TYR A 1 7.96 6.11 -13.54
CA TYR A 1 6.95 6.89 -14.27
C TYR A 1 5.89 5.99 -14.92
N LYS A 2 6.23 5.13 -15.89
CA LYS A 2 5.26 4.30 -16.64
C LYS A 2 4.28 3.44 -15.79
N MET A 3 4.68 3.01 -14.60
CA MET A 3 3.84 2.18 -13.72
C MET A 3 2.81 2.97 -12.90
N LEU A 4 3.02 4.28 -12.73
CA LEU A 4 2.23 5.14 -11.83
C LEU A 4 1.50 6.24 -12.59
N ALA A 5 2.07 6.71 -13.70
CA ALA A 5 1.54 7.83 -14.46
C ALA A 5 0.42 7.39 -15.40
N SER A 6 -0.56 8.26 -15.61
CA SER A 6 -1.57 8.09 -16.66
C SER A 6 -0.95 8.14 -18.06
N GLU A 7 -1.66 7.60 -19.05
CA GLU A 7 -1.20 7.64 -20.46
C GLU A 7 -0.94 9.07 -20.94
N ARG A 8 -1.77 10.03 -20.50
CA ARG A 8 -1.61 11.45 -20.80
C ARG A 8 -0.30 12.01 -20.23
N GLN A 9 -0.02 11.75 -18.96
CA GLN A 9 1.21 12.17 -18.29
C GLN A 9 2.45 11.54 -18.95
N ILE A 10 2.37 10.28 -19.37
CA ILE A 10 3.45 9.60 -20.10
C ILE A 10 3.69 10.26 -21.47
N ALA A 11 2.62 10.56 -22.20
CA ALA A 11 2.70 11.23 -23.50
C ALA A 11 3.28 12.64 -23.39
N GLU A 12 2.86 13.39 -22.36
CA GLU A 12 3.38 14.73 -22.06
C GLU A 12 4.87 14.69 -21.71
N MET A 13 5.27 13.81 -20.79
CA MET A 13 6.68 13.64 -20.45
C MET A 13 7.50 13.24 -21.68
N ARG A 14 6.99 12.34 -22.53
CA ARG A 14 7.66 11.97 -23.78
C ARG A 14 7.79 13.14 -24.74
N SER A 15 6.76 13.98 -24.90
CA SER A 15 6.82 15.18 -25.73
C SER A 15 7.87 16.15 -25.21
N ASN A 16 7.94 16.37 -23.90
CA ASN A 16 8.93 17.23 -23.27
C ASN A 16 10.37 16.72 -23.49
N TYR A 17 10.58 15.40 -23.44
CA TYR A 17 11.88 14.79 -23.77
C TYR A 17 12.28 15.03 -25.24
N LEU A 18 11.33 14.99 -26.18
CA LEU A 18 11.60 15.17 -27.61
C LEU A 18 11.80 16.63 -28.00
N ASN A 19 11.11 17.56 -27.34
CA ASN A 19 11.16 19.00 -27.64
C ASN A 19 12.44 19.70 -27.13
N GLY A 20 13.30 19.00 -26.37
CA GLY A 20 14.49 19.59 -25.74
C GLY A 20 14.17 20.38 -24.46
N ASN A 21 15.20 20.87 -23.77
CA ASN A 21 15.10 21.54 -22.45
C ASN A 21 14.51 20.71 -21.29
N TYR A 22 14.22 19.43 -21.51
CA TYR A 22 13.75 18.51 -20.47
C TYR A 22 14.84 17.48 -20.09
N GLY A 23 15.60 17.79 -19.03
CA GLY A 23 16.62 16.90 -18.50
C GLY A 23 16.09 15.85 -17.51
N TYR A 24 16.97 14.93 -17.11
CA TYR A 24 16.66 13.90 -16.09
C TYR A 24 16.25 14.48 -14.73
N GLY A 25 16.69 15.70 -14.40
CA GLY A 25 16.26 16.40 -13.18
C GLY A 25 14.75 16.66 -13.17
N HIS A 26 14.22 17.22 -14.27
CA HIS A 26 12.77 17.45 -14.42
C HIS A 26 11.99 16.13 -14.38
N ALA A 27 12.50 15.08 -15.03
CA ALA A 27 11.84 13.77 -14.99
C ALA A 27 11.81 13.15 -13.59
N LYS A 28 12.87 13.30 -12.80
CA LYS A 28 12.91 12.86 -11.40
C LYS A 28 11.93 13.65 -10.54
N GLN A 29 11.86 14.97 -10.75
CA GLN A 29 10.91 15.83 -10.04
C GLN A 29 9.45 15.44 -10.35
N ALA A 30 9.11 15.28 -11.63
CA ALA A 30 7.77 14.87 -12.04
C ALA A 30 7.39 13.48 -11.49
N LEU A 31 8.35 12.55 -11.39
CA LEU A 31 8.12 11.25 -10.76
C LEU A 31 7.91 11.39 -9.25
N PHE A 32 8.69 12.23 -8.58
CA PHE A 32 8.57 12.48 -7.15
C PHE A 32 7.19 13.06 -6.79
N GLU A 33 6.76 14.09 -7.50
CA GLU A 33 5.45 14.71 -7.33
C GLU A 33 4.32 13.70 -7.56
N LEU A 34 4.42 12.91 -8.63
CA LEU A 34 3.43 11.87 -8.92
C LEU A 34 3.35 10.81 -7.82
N ILE A 35 4.48 10.41 -7.23
CA ILE A 35 4.50 9.47 -6.10
C ILE A 35 3.81 10.08 -4.89
N LEU A 36 4.08 11.35 -4.58
CA LEU A 36 3.44 12.03 -3.46
C LEU A 36 1.93 12.13 -3.64
N GLU A 37 1.47 12.52 -4.82
CA GLU A 37 0.05 12.62 -5.15
C GLU A 37 -0.64 11.24 -5.09
N THR A 38 -0.05 10.25 -5.76
CA THR A 38 -0.63 8.89 -5.88
C THR A 38 -0.79 8.22 -4.51
N PHE A 39 0.13 8.48 -3.58
CA PHE A 39 0.12 7.86 -2.25
C PHE A 39 -0.28 8.82 -1.13
N ALA A 40 -0.84 9.99 -1.43
CA ALA A 40 -1.18 11.01 -0.44
C ALA A 40 -2.05 10.43 0.69
N ASP A 41 -3.19 9.83 0.34
CA ASP A 41 -4.13 9.23 1.30
C ASP A 41 -3.50 8.09 2.11
N ALA A 42 -2.67 7.26 1.47
CA ALA A 42 -2.02 6.14 2.14
C ALA A 42 -0.99 6.63 3.17
N ARG A 43 -0.26 7.71 2.84
CA ARG A 43 0.70 8.35 3.75
C ARG A 43 -0.02 9.02 4.91
N GLU A 44 -1.09 9.75 4.65
CA GLU A 44 -1.90 10.36 5.71
C GLU A 44 -2.45 9.30 6.67
N LYS A 45 -3.01 8.20 6.15
CA LYS A 45 -3.48 7.09 6.99
C LYS A 45 -2.35 6.42 7.77
N PHE A 46 -1.19 6.22 7.14
CA PHE A 46 -0.03 5.67 7.83
C PHE A 46 0.41 6.56 8.98
N ASP A 47 0.55 7.86 8.73
CA ASP A 47 0.93 8.85 9.73
C ASP A 47 -0.15 8.98 10.82
N TYR A 48 -1.43 8.82 10.48
CA TYR A 48 -2.50 8.75 11.47
C TYR A 48 -2.33 7.52 12.37
N PHE A 49 -2.25 6.32 11.81
CA PHE A 49 -2.20 5.08 12.59
C PHE A 49 -0.93 4.95 13.43
N ILE A 50 0.22 5.40 12.94
CA ILE A 50 1.47 5.36 13.73
C ILE A 50 1.39 6.26 14.98
N ASN A 51 0.57 7.31 14.93
CA ASN A 51 0.30 8.20 16.06
C ASN A 51 -0.89 7.73 16.93
N HIS A 52 -1.65 6.73 16.48
CA HIS A 52 -2.81 6.15 17.20
C HIS A 52 -2.64 4.63 17.34
N PRO A 53 -1.60 4.15 18.05
CA PRO A 53 -1.28 2.72 18.13
C PRO A 53 -2.40 1.87 18.75
N SER A 54 -3.21 2.43 19.66
CA SER A 54 -4.35 1.72 20.24
C SER A 54 -5.38 1.30 19.20
N GLU A 55 -5.62 2.11 18.18
CA GLU A 55 -6.55 1.76 17.09
C GLU A 55 -5.99 0.62 16.23
N ILE A 56 -4.67 0.57 16.05
CA ILE A 56 -4.02 -0.57 15.38
C ILE A 56 -4.25 -1.84 16.19
N ASP A 57 -4.02 -1.81 17.50
CA ASP A 57 -4.20 -2.96 18.38
C ASP A 57 -5.65 -3.47 18.37
N ASP A 58 -6.63 -2.57 18.40
CA ASP A 58 -8.06 -2.91 18.30
C ASP A 58 -8.38 -3.60 16.96
N LEU A 59 -7.90 -3.05 15.85
CA LEU A 59 -8.09 -3.64 14.51
C LEU A 59 -7.41 -5.01 14.38
N LEU A 60 -6.21 -5.16 14.94
CA LEU A 60 -5.48 -6.43 14.98
C LEU A 60 -6.21 -7.46 15.83
N SER A 61 -6.77 -7.06 16.98
CA SER A 61 -7.55 -7.93 17.86
C SER A 61 -8.77 -8.51 17.14
N ILE A 62 -9.51 -7.68 16.41
CA ILE A 62 -10.66 -8.13 15.59
C ILE A 62 -10.22 -9.16 14.54
N GLY A 63 -9.08 -8.93 13.88
CA GLY A 63 -8.50 -9.88 12.93
C GLY A 63 -8.10 -11.20 13.58
N ALA A 64 -7.46 -11.13 14.75
CA ALA A 64 -7.04 -12.29 15.53
C ALA A 64 -8.23 -13.13 15.99
N GLU A 65 -9.33 -12.52 16.45
CA GLU A 65 -10.54 -13.24 16.84
C GLU A 65 -11.17 -14.02 15.67
N LYS A 66 -11.21 -13.41 14.48
CA LYS A 66 -11.71 -14.09 13.26
C LYS A 66 -10.81 -15.26 12.88
N ALA A 67 -9.50 -15.07 12.89
CA ALA A 67 -8.54 -16.12 12.57
C ALA A 67 -8.59 -17.26 13.61
N LYS A 68 -8.72 -16.93 14.89
CA LYS A 68 -8.81 -17.89 16.00
C LYS A 68 -9.97 -18.86 15.83
N LYS A 69 -11.15 -18.39 15.43
CA LYS A 69 -12.32 -19.27 15.16
C LYS A 69 -12.00 -20.36 14.14
N VAL A 70 -11.30 -20.02 13.06
CA VAL A 70 -10.90 -20.98 12.03
C VAL A 70 -9.81 -21.92 12.56
N ALA A 71 -8.81 -21.38 13.25
CA ALA A 71 -7.73 -22.16 13.84
C ALA A 71 -8.24 -23.19 14.85
N ASP A 72 -9.15 -22.79 15.74
CA ASP A 72 -9.75 -23.66 16.76
C ASP A 72 -10.55 -24.81 16.12
N GLN A 73 -11.31 -24.54 15.06
CA GLN A 73 -12.01 -25.58 14.30
C GLN A 73 -11.06 -26.60 13.67
N VAL A 74 -9.95 -26.13 13.10
CA VAL A 74 -8.93 -27.00 12.50
C VAL A 74 -8.24 -27.82 13.59
N LEU A 75 -7.83 -27.19 14.70
CA LEU A 75 -7.21 -27.87 15.83
C LEU A 75 -8.11 -28.93 16.45
N GLN A 76 -9.42 -28.66 16.58
CA GLN A 76 -10.37 -29.64 17.09
C GLN A 76 -10.44 -30.89 16.22
N ARG A 77 -10.47 -30.71 14.88
CA ARG A 77 -10.46 -31.84 13.94
C ARG A 77 -9.19 -32.67 14.06
N VAL A 78 -8.04 -32.01 14.24
CA VAL A 78 -6.74 -32.69 14.42
C VAL A 78 -6.74 -33.48 15.74
N ARG A 79 -7.16 -32.87 16.86
CA ARG A 79 -7.23 -33.52 18.17
C ARG A 79 -8.11 -34.79 18.14
N ASN A 80 -9.31 -34.67 17.57
CA ASN A 80 -10.24 -35.80 17.40
C ASN A 80 -9.62 -36.96 16.58
N LYS A 81 -8.71 -36.68 15.63
CA LYS A 81 -8.06 -37.71 14.81
C LYS A 81 -6.83 -38.33 15.46
N VAL A 82 -6.17 -37.61 16.36
CA VAL A 82 -4.96 -38.06 17.05
C VAL A 82 -5.27 -38.71 18.41
N GLY A 83 -6.53 -38.68 18.86
CA GLY A 83 -6.98 -39.36 20.07
C GLY A 83 -6.82 -38.57 21.36
N TYR A 84 -6.78 -37.23 21.25
CA TYR A 84 -6.90 -36.28 22.36
C TYR A 84 -8.31 -35.72 22.45
#